data_AF-A0A9C7Z4I1-F1
#
_entry.id   AF-A0A9C7Z4I1-F1
#
_cell.length_a   1.000
_cell.length_b   1.000
_cell.length_c   1.000
_cell.angle_alpha   90.00
_cell.angle_beta   90.00
_cell.angle_gamma   90.00
#
_symmetry.space_group_name_H-M   'P 1'
#
loop_
_entity.id
_entity.type
_entity.pdbx_description
1 polymer ?
#
loop_
_entity_poly.entity_id
_entity_poly.type
_entity_poly.pdbx_seq_one_letter_code
_entity_poly.pdbx_strand_id
1 'polypeptide(L)'
;MNRYRAALLAVLLITVVDGAAGWNSAQAAAEPVLTVHVDHPLGQISPDLRGVNQRYPDCGSYAWNCTTDAPVVAVVNGARATGITFLRFPGGTVSSTYLWTNGIGPVNARPIWISGNGMPTSNEYGFDEHMALCAAIGVRTTVMVNFGLGTAQEAAAWVAYANGDPNDARPIGVDRLGRDWKTVGYWARLRDANQRARGIAPHLYGMHYWEVGNELYGKWEFSWTHDPVVRQVDWRSRVSVSDGTPNQVVFVRYPPVVPGTERIDVAGLEIDTSYNPRTGKYNSN
;
A
#
# COMPACT_ATOMS: atom_id res chain seq x y z
N MET A 1 -27.58 -3.76 -44.48
CA MET A 1 -26.56 -4.66 -45.09
C MET A 1 -25.38 -3.82 -45.53
N ASN A 2 -24.16 -4.26 -45.18
CA ASN A 2 -22.83 -3.67 -45.44
C ASN A 2 -22.52 -2.34 -44.72
N ARG A 3 -21.33 -2.07 -44.16
CA ARG A 3 -20.04 -2.80 -43.95
C ARG A 3 -19.20 -1.85 -43.07
N TYR A 4 -18.68 -2.28 -41.92
CA TYR A 4 -17.46 -1.70 -41.33
C TYR A 4 -16.73 -2.78 -40.53
N ARG A 5 -15.75 -3.43 -41.15
CA ARG A 5 -14.68 -4.16 -40.44
C ARG A 5 -13.43 -3.31 -40.58
N ALA A 6 -13.05 -2.62 -39.51
CA ALA A 6 -11.76 -1.94 -39.43
C ALA A 6 -10.71 -2.98 -39.02
N ALA A 7 -9.77 -3.26 -39.91
CA ALA A 7 -8.55 -4.00 -39.57
C ALA A 7 -7.51 -2.97 -39.11
N LEU A 8 -7.06 -3.07 -37.85
CA LEU A 8 -5.89 -2.34 -37.37
C LEU A 8 -4.63 -2.97 -37.99
N LEU A 9 -3.96 -2.25 -38.89
CA LEU A 9 -2.56 -2.50 -39.22
C LEU A 9 -1.70 -1.77 -38.18
N ALA A 10 -0.97 -2.52 -37.35
CA ALA A 10 0.14 -1.98 -36.58
C ALA A 10 1.39 -2.00 -37.47
N VAL A 11 1.92 -0.83 -37.82
CA VAL A 11 3.22 -0.70 -38.49
C VAL A 11 4.26 -0.44 -37.41
N LEU A 12 5.18 -1.38 -37.22
CA LEU A 12 6.34 -1.22 -36.35
C LEU A 12 7.50 -0.68 -37.21
N LEU A 13 7.89 0.58 -36.98
CA LEU A 13 9.06 1.19 -37.62
C LEU A 13 10.26 1.04 -36.67
N ILE A 14 11.23 0.24 -37.06
CA ILE A 14 12.54 0.15 -36.39
C ILE A 14 13.57 0.78 -37.34
N THR A 15 14.14 1.91 -36.95
CA THR A 15 15.32 2.50 -37.59
C THR A 15 16.58 1.83 -37.03
N VAL A 16 17.34 1.17 -37.90
CA VAL A 16 18.67 0.65 -37.56
C VAL A 16 19.71 1.67 -38.01
N VAL A 17 20.55 2.12 -37.08
CA VAL A 17 21.71 2.98 -37.34
C VAL A 17 22.91 2.08 -37.62
N ASP A 18 23.42 2.08 -38.85
CA ASP A 18 24.61 1.31 -39.23
C ASP A 18 25.89 2.00 -38.75
N GLY A 19 26.57 1.38 -37.80
CA GLY A 19 27.96 1.65 -37.45
C GLY A 19 28.85 0.53 -37.95
N ALA A 20 29.61 0.78 -39.02
CA ALA A 20 30.54 -0.18 -39.59
C ALA A 20 31.77 -0.39 -38.68
N ALA A 21 32.04 -1.65 -38.31
CA ALA A 21 33.34 -2.30 -38.56
C ALA A 21 33.46 -3.64 -37.80
N GLY A 22 33.38 -4.73 -38.57
CA GLY A 22 34.35 -5.82 -38.54
C GLY A 22 34.37 -6.76 -37.34
N TRP A 23 33.50 -7.77 -37.32
CA TRP A 23 33.77 -9.09 -36.73
C TRP A 23 33.03 -10.14 -37.56
N ASN A 24 33.77 -11.15 -38.04
CA ASN A 24 33.37 -12.46 -38.59
C ASN A 24 32.06 -12.56 -39.37
N SER A 25 32.13 -13.14 -40.57
CA SER A 25 30.98 -13.58 -41.37
C SER A 25 30.11 -14.56 -40.57
N ALA A 26 29.24 -14.02 -39.73
CA ALA A 26 28.10 -14.71 -39.16
C ALA A 26 27.31 -15.19 -40.37
N GLN A 27 27.22 -16.51 -40.50
CA GLN A 27 26.29 -17.16 -41.42
C GLN A 27 24.96 -16.44 -41.26
N ALA A 28 24.47 -15.79 -42.32
CA ALA A 28 23.28 -14.96 -42.26
C ALA A 28 22.22 -15.75 -41.50
N ALA A 29 21.95 -15.34 -40.25
CA ALA A 29 21.05 -16.09 -39.38
C ALA A 29 19.73 -16.14 -40.14
N ALA A 30 19.18 -17.34 -40.31
CA ALA A 30 17.92 -17.50 -41.03
C ALA A 30 16.91 -16.48 -40.48
N GLU A 31 16.24 -15.77 -41.40
CA GLU A 31 15.24 -14.76 -41.03
C GLU A 31 14.28 -15.36 -39.99
N PRO A 32 14.03 -14.67 -38.86
CA PRO A 32 13.17 -15.21 -37.81
C PRO A 32 11.76 -15.43 -38.37
N VAL A 33 11.27 -16.67 -38.27
CA VAL A 33 9.91 -17.04 -38.69
C VAL A 33 8.99 -17.02 -37.47
N LEU A 34 7.94 -16.20 -37.51
CA LEU A 34 6.85 -16.21 -36.53
C LEU A 34 5.69 -17.08 -37.05
N THR A 35 5.37 -18.16 -36.36
CA THR A 35 4.19 -19.00 -36.63
C THR A 35 3.07 -18.70 -35.64
N VAL A 36 1.86 -18.46 -36.15
CA VAL A 36 0.66 -18.19 -35.33
C VAL A 36 -0.30 -19.37 -35.43
N HIS A 37 -0.48 -20.09 -34.32
CA HIS A 37 -1.42 -21.21 -34.23
C HIS A 37 -2.77 -20.73 -33.67
N VAL A 38 -3.74 -20.47 -34.55
CA VAL A 38 -5.08 -19.96 -34.17
C VAL A 38 -6.00 -21.02 -33.57
N ASP A 39 -5.66 -22.29 -33.74
CA ASP A 39 -6.36 -23.49 -33.28
C ASP A 39 -5.86 -24.00 -31.91
N HIS A 40 -4.82 -23.37 -31.36
CA HIS A 40 -4.21 -23.72 -30.07
C HIS A 40 -4.31 -22.54 -29.07
N PRO A 41 -5.52 -22.17 -28.60
CA PRO A 41 -5.67 -21.05 -27.67
C PRO A 41 -5.03 -21.37 -26.31
N LEU A 42 -4.24 -20.43 -25.78
CA LEU A 42 -3.59 -20.59 -24.46
C LEU A 42 -4.48 -20.20 -23.28
N GLY A 43 -5.49 -19.35 -23.51
CA GLY A 43 -6.41 -18.89 -22.47
C GLY A 43 -6.98 -17.51 -22.75
N GLN A 44 -7.84 -17.04 -21.84
CA GLN A 44 -8.37 -15.69 -21.89
C GLN A 44 -7.41 -14.73 -21.19
N ILE A 45 -7.07 -13.63 -21.85
CA ILE A 45 -6.33 -12.54 -21.22
C ILE A 45 -7.29 -11.81 -20.28
N SER A 46 -7.07 -11.95 -18.97
CA SER A 46 -7.85 -11.21 -17.98
C SER A 46 -7.73 -9.71 -18.23
N PRO A 47 -8.84 -8.95 -18.14
CA PRO A 47 -8.77 -7.50 -18.20
C PRO A 47 -7.84 -6.93 -17.11
N ASP A 48 -7.72 -7.58 -15.96
CA ASP A 48 -6.90 -7.11 -14.81
C ASP A 48 -5.40 -7.16 -15.05
N LEU A 49 -4.95 -7.80 -16.14
CA LEU A 49 -3.54 -7.80 -16.52
C LEU A 49 -3.03 -6.38 -16.81
N ARG A 50 -3.92 -5.43 -17.12
CA ARG A 50 -3.59 -4.03 -17.41
C ARG A 50 -3.67 -3.16 -16.16
N GLY A 51 -3.03 -3.64 -15.10
CA GLY A 51 -2.96 -2.98 -13.80
C GLY A 51 -1.81 -1.98 -13.69
N VAL A 52 -2.01 -0.95 -12.88
CA VAL A 52 -0.98 0.05 -12.53
C VAL A 52 -0.86 0.19 -11.02
N ASN A 53 0.36 0.40 -10.54
CA ASN A 53 0.63 0.63 -9.13
C ASN A 53 0.43 2.11 -8.77
N GLN A 54 -0.45 2.38 -7.81
CA GLN A 54 -0.83 3.71 -7.36
C GLN A 54 -0.31 3.94 -5.94
N ARG A 55 0.56 4.94 -5.78
CA ARG A 55 1.12 5.28 -4.47
C ARG A 55 0.28 6.35 -3.77
N TYR A 56 0.26 6.33 -2.44
CA TYR A 56 -0.43 7.36 -1.64
C TYR A 56 0.31 8.69 -1.43
N PRO A 57 1.67 8.75 -1.36
CA PRO A 57 2.40 10.02 -1.16
C PRO A 57 2.12 11.03 -2.29
N ASP A 58 2.48 12.29 -2.03
CA ASP A 58 2.42 13.38 -3.02
C ASP A 58 1.05 13.49 -3.70
N CYS A 59 -0.02 13.50 -2.88
CA CYS A 59 -1.40 13.55 -3.37
C CYS A 59 -1.73 12.44 -4.37
N GLY A 60 -1.38 11.21 -4.02
CA GLY A 60 -1.59 10.09 -4.93
C GLY A 60 -0.68 10.16 -6.16
N SER A 61 0.61 10.48 -5.98
CA SER A 61 1.56 10.70 -7.09
C SER A 61 1.03 11.72 -8.11
N TYR A 62 0.45 12.81 -7.61
CA TYR A 62 -0.18 13.89 -8.36
C TYR A 62 -1.42 13.49 -9.18
N ALA A 63 -1.99 12.29 -8.95
CA ALA A 63 -3.26 11.89 -9.54
C ALA A 63 -4.47 12.58 -8.86
N TRP A 64 -4.26 13.12 -7.65
CA TRP A 64 -5.26 13.85 -6.88
C TRP A 64 -4.83 15.29 -6.66
N ASN A 65 -5.79 16.21 -6.70
CA ASN A 65 -5.59 17.59 -6.29
C ASN A 65 -6.04 17.72 -4.83
N CYS A 66 -5.08 17.72 -3.89
CA CYS A 66 -5.37 17.84 -2.45
C CYS A 66 -5.95 19.19 -2.05
N THR A 67 -5.77 20.24 -2.86
CA THR A 67 -6.35 21.57 -2.58
C THR A 67 -7.84 21.59 -2.88
N THR A 68 -8.26 20.94 -3.97
CA THR A 68 -9.68 20.93 -4.40
C THR A 68 -10.42 19.65 -4.02
N ASP A 69 -9.75 18.72 -3.34
CA ASP A 69 -10.24 17.37 -3.03
C ASP A 69 -10.89 16.67 -4.24
N ALA A 70 -10.16 16.61 -5.37
CA ALA A 70 -10.70 16.02 -6.60
C ALA A 70 -9.63 15.30 -7.44
N PRO A 71 -10.01 14.31 -8.28
CA PRO A 71 -9.10 13.72 -9.26
C PRO A 71 -8.57 14.77 -10.24
N VAL A 72 -7.30 14.66 -10.64
CA VAL A 72 -6.75 15.48 -11.71
C VAL A 72 -7.30 15.01 -13.06
N VAL A 73 -8.10 15.85 -13.71
CA VAL A 73 -8.84 15.51 -14.95
C VAL A 73 -7.92 14.99 -16.06
N ALA A 74 -6.75 15.60 -16.26
CA ALA A 74 -5.80 15.16 -17.27
C ALA A 74 -5.26 13.74 -17.00
N VAL A 75 -5.01 13.40 -15.73
CA VAL A 75 -4.58 12.06 -15.31
C VAL A 75 -5.69 11.04 -15.53
N VAL A 76 -6.93 11.36 -15.17
CA VAL A 76 -8.09 10.48 -15.40
C VAL A 76 -8.29 10.20 -16.89
N ASN A 77 -8.22 11.23 -17.74
CA ASN A 77 -8.39 11.07 -19.18
C ASN A 77 -7.24 10.27 -19.81
N GLY A 78 -6.00 10.52 -19.38
CA GLY A 78 -4.84 9.74 -19.80
C GLY A 78 -4.97 8.26 -19.40
N ALA A 79 -5.34 7.98 -18.15
CA ALA A 79 -5.56 6.63 -17.66
C ALA A 79 -6.63 5.90 -18.49
N ARG A 80 -7.78 6.53 -18.74
CA ARG A 80 -8.82 5.97 -19.61
C ARG A 80 -8.31 5.69 -21.02
N ALA A 81 -7.55 6.62 -21.61
CA ALA A 81 -7.00 6.46 -22.96
C ALA A 81 -5.98 5.31 -23.06
N THR A 82 -5.22 5.02 -22.00
CA THR A 82 -4.29 3.87 -21.97
C THR A 82 -5.00 2.52 -21.82
N GLY A 83 -6.28 2.51 -21.44
CA GLY A 83 -7.05 1.28 -21.27
C GLY A 83 -6.64 0.45 -20.04
N ILE A 84 -6.11 1.10 -19.00
CA ILE A 84 -5.89 0.45 -17.71
C ILE A 84 -7.23 0.07 -17.09
N THR A 85 -7.23 -1.02 -16.34
CA THR A 85 -8.45 -1.65 -15.80
C THR A 85 -8.39 -1.83 -14.29
N PHE A 86 -7.21 -1.64 -13.70
CA PHE A 86 -6.92 -2.02 -12.34
C PHE A 86 -5.89 -1.08 -11.70
N LEU A 87 -6.12 -0.67 -10.47
CA LEU A 87 -5.15 0.05 -9.65
C LEU A 87 -4.78 -0.74 -8.40
N ARG A 88 -3.51 -0.71 -8.04
CA ARG A 88 -2.99 -1.30 -6.79
C ARG A 88 -2.63 -0.18 -5.82
N PHE A 89 -3.15 -0.21 -4.59
CA PHE A 89 -2.93 0.83 -3.58
C PHE A 89 -2.48 0.21 -2.24
N PRO A 90 -1.76 0.93 -1.35
CA PRO A 90 -1.18 2.28 -1.48
C PRO A 90 0.21 2.28 -2.11
N GLY A 91 0.56 1.19 -2.79
CA GLY A 91 1.84 0.96 -3.45
C GLY A 91 2.98 0.54 -2.52
N GLY A 92 3.99 -0.07 -3.14
CA GLY A 92 4.90 -1.14 -2.64
C GLY A 92 5.37 -1.06 -1.19
N THR A 93 6.68 -0.95 -0.97
CA THR A 93 7.29 -0.95 0.37
C THR A 93 6.64 0.03 1.36
N VAL A 94 6.07 1.14 0.89
CA VAL A 94 5.39 2.12 1.76
C VAL A 94 4.14 1.56 2.46
N SER A 95 3.47 0.57 1.86
CA SER A 95 2.31 -0.11 2.47
C SER A 95 2.65 -0.82 3.79
N SER A 96 3.87 -1.33 3.93
CA SER A 96 4.38 -1.99 5.13
C SER A 96 4.44 -1.08 6.36
N THR A 97 4.28 0.24 6.18
CA THR A 97 4.18 1.22 7.28
C THR A 97 2.96 2.13 7.17
N TYR A 98 2.08 1.89 6.19
CA TYR A 98 0.89 2.70 5.98
C TYR A 98 -0.19 2.34 7.01
N LEU A 99 -0.58 3.29 7.85
CA LEU A 99 -1.70 3.14 8.78
C LEU A 99 -2.94 3.74 8.13
N TRP A 100 -3.77 2.91 7.48
CA TRP A 100 -4.86 3.41 6.62
C TRP A 100 -5.87 4.30 7.36
N THR A 101 -6.06 4.09 8.68
CA THR A 101 -6.94 4.93 9.50
C THR A 101 -6.49 6.38 9.58
N ASN A 102 -5.21 6.66 9.34
CA ASN A 102 -4.67 8.03 9.29
C ASN A 102 -5.00 8.74 7.97
N GLY A 103 -5.43 7.98 6.94
CA GLY A 103 -5.77 8.47 5.61
C GLY A 103 -7.26 8.63 5.36
N ILE A 104 -8.11 8.63 6.39
CA ILE A 104 -9.57 8.80 6.26
C ILE A 104 -10.07 9.93 7.15
N GLY A 105 -11.30 10.40 6.92
CA GLY A 105 -11.89 11.52 7.66
C GLY A 105 -11.35 12.89 7.22
N PRO A 106 -11.56 13.96 8.03
CA PRO A 106 -11.19 15.32 7.66
C PRO A 106 -9.70 15.47 7.37
N VAL A 107 -9.33 15.94 6.17
CA VAL A 107 -7.94 16.04 5.69
C VAL A 107 -7.04 16.82 6.65
N ASN A 108 -7.53 17.92 7.21
CA ASN A 108 -6.78 18.76 8.16
C ASN A 108 -6.50 18.11 9.52
N ALA A 109 -7.19 17.01 9.85
CA ALA A 109 -6.97 16.23 11.07
C ALA A 109 -6.07 15.00 10.82
N ARG A 110 -5.71 14.72 9.57
CA ARG A 110 -4.87 13.57 9.21
C ARG A 110 -3.41 13.86 9.58
N PRO A 111 -2.75 12.98 10.34
CA PRO A 111 -1.37 13.22 10.75
C PRO A 111 -0.41 13.09 9.57
N ILE A 112 0.68 13.86 9.58
CA ILE A 112 1.84 13.59 8.72
C ILE A 112 2.55 12.35 9.28
N TRP A 113 2.77 11.35 8.44
CA TRP A 113 3.42 10.10 8.82
C TRP A 113 4.85 10.06 8.28
N ILE A 114 5.82 9.58 9.07
CA ILE A 114 7.16 9.32 8.54
C ILE A 114 7.14 7.89 7.98
N SER A 115 7.02 7.77 6.67
CA SER A 115 7.17 6.46 6.03
C SER A 115 8.61 5.97 6.24
N GLY A 116 8.82 4.65 6.21
CA GLY A 116 10.11 4.14 6.70
C GLY A 116 11.32 4.34 5.77
N ASN A 117 11.21 5.17 4.72
CA ASN A 117 12.39 5.81 4.10
C ASN A 117 12.92 7.02 4.91
N GLY A 118 12.27 7.34 6.04
CA GLY A 118 12.66 8.43 6.95
C GLY A 118 12.10 9.81 6.57
N MET A 119 11.34 9.92 5.49
CA MET A 119 10.77 11.18 5.00
C MET A 119 9.33 11.39 5.49
N PRO A 120 8.98 12.61 5.95
CA PRO A 120 7.60 12.98 6.20
C PRO A 120 6.75 12.77 4.94
N THR A 121 5.63 12.09 5.11
CA THR A 121 4.71 11.68 4.06
C THR A 121 3.30 12.10 4.47
N SER A 122 2.67 12.92 3.63
CA SER A 122 1.31 13.41 3.85
C SER A 122 0.27 12.29 3.70
N ASN A 123 -0.81 12.38 4.47
CA ASN A 123 -2.00 11.52 4.36
C ASN A 123 -3.19 12.26 3.71
N GLU A 124 -2.94 13.38 3.01
CA GLU A 124 -3.98 14.13 2.29
C GLU A 124 -4.67 13.31 1.20
N TYR A 125 -3.97 12.34 0.62
CA TYR A 125 -4.56 11.31 -0.24
C TYR A 125 -4.52 9.96 0.47
N GLY A 126 -5.69 9.45 0.84
CA GLY A 126 -5.86 8.16 1.46
C GLY A 126 -6.91 7.32 0.75
N PHE A 127 -7.51 6.40 1.49
CA PHE A 127 -8.35 5.36 0.90
C PHE A 127 -9.62 5.91 0.24
N ASP A 128 -10.30 6.88 0.86
CA ASP A 128 -11.53 7.44 0.31
C ASP A 128 -11.25 8.20 -1.01
N GLU A 129 -10.16 8.96 -1.08
CA GLU A 129 -9.71 9.63 -2.31
C GLU A 129 -9.27 8.62 -3.38
N HIS A 130 -8.63 7.52 -2.97
CA HIS A 130 -8.26 6.44 -3.89
C HIS A 130 -9.47 5.79 -4.54
N MET A 131 -10.51 5.50 -3.76
CA MET A 131 -11.75 4.94 -4.30
C MET A 131 -12.45 5.92 -5.26
N ALA A 132 -12.44 7.22 -4.94
CA ALA A 132 -12.97 8.25 -5.83
C ALA A 132 -12.18 8.35 -7.15
N LEU A 133 -10.85 8.23 -7.11
CA LEU A 133 -10.01 8.17 -8.31
C LEU A 133 -10.34 6.93 -9.15
N CYS A 134 -10.47 5.75 -8.52
CA CYS A 134 -10.83 4.52 -9.22
C CYS A 134 -12.20 4.64 -9.93
N ALA A 135 -13.19 5.20 -9.24
CA ALA A 135 -14.51 5.46 -9.81
C ALA A 135 -14.45 6.46 -10.97
N ALA A 136 -13.64 7.53 -10.84
CA ALA A 136 -13.44 8.51 -11.89
C ALA A 136 -12.78 7.90 -13.13
N ILE A 137 -11.84 6.97 -13.00
CA ILE A 137 -11.22 6.31 -14.15
C ILE A 137 -12.15 5.23 -14.72
N GLY A 138 -12.89 4.52 -13.87
CA GLY A 138 -13.72 3.37 -14.23
C GLY A 138 -12.98 2.03 -14.07
N VAL A 139 -12.14 1.93 -13.03
CA VAL A 139 -11.25 0.78 -12.79
C VAL A 139 -11.54 0.10 -11.47
N ARG A 140 -11.18 -1.18 -11.38
CA ARG A 140 -11.17 -1.90 -10.11
C ARG A 140 -9.89 -1.60 -9.33
N THR A 141 -9.85 -2.00 -8.07
CA THR A 141 -8.67 -1.82 -7.23
C THR A 141 -8.42 -3.01 -6.31
N THR A 142 -7.16 -3.15 -5.89
CA THR A 142 -6.73 -3.96 -4.76
C THR A 142 -6.04 -3.07 -3.74
N VAL A 143 -6.24 -3.38 -2.47
CA VAL A 143 -5.50 -2.74 -1.39
C VAL A 143 -4.58 -3.72 -0.71
N MET A 144 -3.40 -3.24 -0.38
CA MET A 144 -2.41 -4.00 0.35
C MET A 144 -2.45 -3.63 1.82
N VAL A 145 -2.76 -4.61 2.66
CA VAL A 145 -2.79 -4.42 4.10
C VAL A 145 -1.39 -4.33 4.67
N ASN A 146 -1.25 -3.54 5.71
CA ASN A 146 0.02 -3.31 6.37
C ASN A 146 0.48 -4.59 7.08
N PHE A 147 1.48 -5.26 6.51
CA PHE A 147 2.04 -6.48 7.10
C PHE A 147 3.22 -6.21 8.05
N GLY A 148 3.82 -5.01 7.99
CA GLY A 148 4.93 -4.66 8.86
C GLY A 148 4.47 -4.26 10.26
N LEU A 149 3.68 -3.20 10.35
CA LEU A 149 3.18 -2.63 11.60
C LEU A 149 1.72 -2.98 11.92
N GLY A 150 0.98 -3.45 10.93
CA GLY A 150 -0.44 -3.73 11.07
C GLY A 150 -0.73 -4.95 11.95
N THR A 151 -2.03 -5.18 12.14
CA THR A 151 -2.58 -6.31 12.87
C THR A 151 -3.68 -6.96 12.04
N ALA A 152 -4.03 -8.22 12.32
CA ALA A 152 -5.14 -8.87 11.63
C ALA A 152 -6.46 -8.09 11.83
N GLN A 153 -6.63 -7.49 13.00
CA GLN A 153 -7.78 -6.64 13.35
C GLN A 153 -7.76 -5.32 12.57
N GLU A 154 -6.59 -4.71 12.36
CA GLU A 154 -6.43 -3.52 11.51
C GLU A 154 -6.84 -3.79 10.05
N ALA A 155 -6.39 -4.92 9.51
CA ALA A 155 -6.79 -5.39 8.19
C ALA A 155 -8.30 -5.69 8.12
N ALA A 156 -8.85 -6.41 9.10
CA ALA A 156 -10.27 -6.73 9.18
C ALA A 156 -11.15 -5.46 9.29
N ALA A 157 -10.67 -4.45 10.01
CA ALA A 157 -11.33 -3.15 10.09
C ALA A 157 -11.34 -2.41 8.74
N TRP A 158 -10.28 -2.52 7.95
CA TRP A 158 -10.27 -1.96 6.60
C TRP A 158 -11.29 -2.67 5.70
N VAL A 159 -11.38 -4.01 5.76
CA VAL A 159 -12.41 -4.79 5.05
C VAL A 159 -13.81 -4.35 5.49
N ALA A 160 -14.04 -4.19 6.79
CA ALA A 160 -15.31 -3.73 7.33
C ALA A 160 -15.65 -2.29 6.90
N TYR A 161 -14.67 -1.39 6.87
CA TYR A 161 -14.84 -0.04 6.37
C TYR A 161 -15.24 -0.05 4.89
N ALA A 162 -14.54 -0.83 4.05
CA ALA A 162 -14.79 -0.88 2.62
C ALA A 162 -16.13 -1.53 2.24
N ASN A 163 -16.47 -2.63 2.91
CA ASN A 163 -17.50 -3.58 2.46
C ASN A 163 -18.56 -3.90 3.51
N GLY A 164 -18.40 -3.46 4.76
CA GLY A 164 -19.27 -3.84 5.87
C GLY A 164 -20.66 -3.22 5.79
N ASP A 165 -21.63 -3.95 6.36
CA ASP A 165 -22.99 -3.48 6.63
C ASP A 165 -23.00 -2.61 7.91
N PRO A 166 -23.57 -1.39 7.88
CA PRO A 166 -23.73 -0.53 9.05
C PRO A 166 -24.45 -1.17 10.24
N ASN A 167 -25.24 -2.22 10.06
CA ASN A 167 -25.99 -2.92 11.11
C ASN A 167 -25.26 -4.16 11.65
N ASP A 168 -24.11 -4.52 11.10
CA ASP A 168 -23.36 -5.69 11.52
C ASP A 168 -22.70 -5.47 12.89
N ALA A 169 -23.21 -6.16 13.92
CA ALA A 169 -22.72 -6.05 15.29
C ALA A 169 -21.50 -6.93 15.60
N ARG A 170 -20.99 -7.71 14.64
CA ARG A 170 -19.85 -8.62 14.89
C ARG A 170 -18.63 -7.83 15.36
N PRO A 171 -18.01 -8.19 16.51
CA PRO A 171 -16.79 -7.55 16.97
C PRO A 171 -15.61 -7.95 16.09
N ILE A 172 -14.76 -6.99 15.75
CA ILE A 172 -13.42 -7.21 15.18
C ILE A 172 -12.44 -7.54 16.31
N GLY A 173 -12.64 -6.94 17.48
CA GLY A 173 -11.93 -7.26 18.71
C GLY A 173 -10.73 -6.35 18.99
N VAL A 174 -9.98 -6.72 20.03
CA VAL A 174 -8.78 -5.99 20.48
C VAL A 174 -7.55 -6.63 19.84
N ASP A 175 -6.65 -5.81 19.30
CA ASP A 175 -5.42 -6.30 18.73
C ASP A 175 -4.31 -6.54 19.76
N ARG A 176 -3.19 -7.10 19.29
CA ARG A 176 -1.99 -7.36 20.12
C ARG A 176 -1.38 -6.12 20.76
N LEU A 177 -1.73 -4.91 20.30
CA LEU A 177 -1.26 -3.64 20.85
C LEU A 177 -2.26 -3.05 21.86
N GLY A 178 -3.34 -3.78 22.17
CA GLY A 178 -4.39 -3.34 23.09
C GLY A 178 -5.41 -2.39 22.47
N ARG A 179 -5.37 -2.17 21.14
CA ARG A 179 -6.34 -1.30 20.46
C ARG A 179 -7.62 -2.07 20.19
N ASP A 180 -8.75 -1.55 20.68
CA ASP A 180 -10.09 -2.05 20.37
C ASP A 180 -10.54 -1.56 18.98
N TRP A 181 -10.66 -2.50 18.03
CA TRP A 181 -11.09 -2.25 16.66
C TRP A 181 -12.61 -2.30 16.47
N LYS A 182 -13.40 -2.30 17.55
CA LYS A 182 -14.85 -2.14 17.52
C LYS A 182 -15.54 -3.24 16.71
N THR A 183 -16.65 -2.93 16.04
CA THR A 183 -17.46 -3.87 15.26
C THR A 183 -17.37 -3.58 13.77
N VAL A 184 -17.82 -4.53 12.94
CA VAL A 184 -17.95 -4.32 11.48
C VAL A 184 -18.80 -3.09 11.19
N GLY A 185 -19.98 -2.99 11.81
CA GLY A 185 -20.90 -1.88 11.64
C GLY A 185 -20.36 -0.53 12.13
N TYR A 186 -19.44 -0.51 13.09
CA TYR A 186 -18.76 0.74 13.49
C TYR A 186 -17.98 1.33 12.31
N TRP A 187 -17.15 0.52 11.65
CA TRP A 187 -16.34 0.98 10.52
C TRP A 187 -17.19 1.28 9.28
N ALA A 188 -18.22 0.49 9.02
CA ALA A 188 -19.18 0.77 7.93
C ALA A 188 -19.91 2.11 8.14
N ARG A 189 -20.37 2.41 9.36
CA ARG A 189 -20.97 3.72 9.68
C ARG A 189 -19.96 4.86 9.55
N LEU A 190 -18.70 4.64 9.89
CA LEU A 190 -17.64 5.62 9.71
C LEU A 190 -17.40 5.93 8.23
N ARG A 191 -17.36 4.90 7.36
CA ARG A 191 -17.33 5.09 5.90
C ARG A 191 -18.49 5.96 5.43
N ASP A 192 -19.71 5.59 5.82
CA ASP A 192 -20.90 6.34 5.41
C ASP A 192 -20.87 7.80 5.92
N ALA A 193 -20.33 8.05 7.11
CA ALA A 193 -20.17 9.39 7.66
C ALA A 193 -19.14 10.20 6.85
N ASN A 194 -17.99 9.60 6.52
CA ASN A 194 -16.96 10.24 5.70
C ASN A 194 -17.48 10.56 4.28
N GLN A 195 -18.23 9.65 3.67
CA GLN A 195 -18.89 9.90 2.38
C GLN A 195 -19.88 11.08 2.46
N ARG A 196 -20.74 11.12 3.49
CA ARG A 196 -21.67 12.24 3.69
C ARG A 196 -20.96 13.57 3.91
N ALA A 197 -19.85 13.59 4.64
CA ALA A 197 -19.04 14.78 4.86
C ALA A 197 -18.47 15.35 3.55
N ARG A 198 -18.31 14.50 2.52
CA ARG A 198 -17.89 14.87 1.16
C ARG A 198 -19.07 15.15 0.21
N GLY A 199 -20.30 15.20 0.73
CA GLY A 199 -21.51 15.38 -0.08
C GLY A 199 -21.89 14.16 -0.92
N ILE A 200 -21.36 12.98 -0.60
CA ILE A 200 -21.58 11.74 -1.34
C ILE A 200 -22.63 10.90 -0.62
N ALA A 201 -23.61 10.38 -1.37
CA ALA A 201 -24.57 9.43 -0.85
C ALA A 201 -23.85 8.14 -0.40
N PRO A 202 -24.13 7.61 0.81
CA PRO A 202 -23.47 6.42 1.30
C PRO A 202 -23.60 5.23 0.37
N HIS A 203 -22.48 4.55 0.13
CA HIS A 203 -22.43 3.32 -0.67
C HIS A 203 -21.23 2.47 -0.26
N LEU A 204 -21.32 1.16 -0.52
CA LEU A 204 -20.18 0.27 -0.37
C LEU A 204 -19.14 0.59 -1.45
N TYR A 205 -17.86 0.51 -1.09
CA TYR A 205 -16.80 0.56 -2.09
C TYR A 205 -16.74 -0.72 -2.92
N GLY A 206 -17.22 -1.84 -2.39
CA GLY A 206 -17.34 -3.09 -3.14
C GLY A 206 -15.98 -3.68 -3.53
N MET A 207 -15.00 -3.61 -2.63
CA MET A 207 -13.65 -4.10 -2.90
C MET A 207 -13.59 -5.63 -2.92
N HIS A 208 -13.02 -6.19 -3.98
CA HIS A 208 -12.92 -7.65 -4.18
C HIS A 208 -11.52 -8.21 -3.89
N TYR A 209 -10.47 -7.42 -4.07
CA TYR A 209 -9.09 -7.89 -3.99
C TYR A 209 -8.36 -7.23 -2.82
N TRP A 210 -7.61 -8.05 -2.11
CA TRP A 210 -6.79 -7.66 -0.97
C TRP A 210 -5.45 -8.35 -1.10
N GLU A 211 -4.37 -7.60 -0.90
CA GLU A 211 -3.01 -8.12 -0.84
C GLU A 211 -2.53 -8.13 0.61
N VAL A 212 -1.79 -9.17 0.98
CA VAL A 212 -1.23 -9.34 2.33
C VAL A 212 0.27 -9.18 2.26
N GLY A 213 0.74 -7.96 2.55
CA GLY A 213 2.16 -7.59 2.55
C GLY A 213 2.75 -7.33 1.16
N ASN A 214 3.90 -6.65 1.17
CA ASN A 214 4.68 -6.37 -0.03
C ASN A 214 6.02 -7.11 0.07
N GLU A 215 6.42 -7.84 -0.97
CA GLU A 215 7.78 -8.35 -1.19
C GLU A 215 8.49 -8.90 0.07
N LEU A 216 7.77 -9.64 0.93
CA LEU A 216 8.21 -10.01 2.28
C LEU A 216 9.55 -10.79 2.36
N TYR A 217 10.04 -11.28 1.22
CA TYR A 217 11.31 -11.96 1.07
C TYR A 217 12.51 -11.00 0.93
N GLY A 218 12.26 -9.74 0.54
CA GLY A 218 13.29 -8.79 0.16
C GLY A 218 13.97 -8.15 1.37
N LYS A 219 15.30 -8.13 1.40
CA LYS A 219 16.09 -7.42 2.44
C LYS A 219 15.89 -5.89 2.46
N TRP A 220 15.26 -5.35 1.41
CA TRP A 220 14.93 -3.93 1.27
C TRP A 220 13.54 -3.59 1.81
N GLU A 221 12.69 -4.60 2.03
CA GLU A 221 11.47 -4.41 2.81
C GLU A 221 11.83 -4.13 4.27
N PHE A 222 10.85 -3.68 5.03
CA PHE A 222 10.98 -3.53 6.47
C PHE A 222 11.26 -4.88 7.11
N SER A 223 12.55 -5.17 7.27
CA SER A 223 13.05 -6.32 8.02
C SER A 223 13.26 -5.88 9.46
N TRP A 224 12.45 -6.43 10.36
CA TRP A 224 12.57 -6.24 11.79
C TRP A 224 13.69 -7.13 12.33
N THR A 225 14.93 -6.86 11.94
CA THR A 225 16.13 -7.53 12.44
C THR A 225 17.23 -6.50 12.55
N HIS A 226 17.73 -6.24 13.76
CA HIS A 226 18.72 -5.17 14.06
C HIS A 226 18.22 -3.73 13.86
N ASP A 227 16.92 -3.51 14.04
CA ASP A 227 16.33 -2.18 13.90
C ASP A 227 16.60 -1.29 15.14
N PRO A 228 16.96 -0.01 14.95
CA PRO A 228 17.09 0.94 16.04
C PRO A 228 15.72 1.28 16.66
N VAL A 229 15.69 1.50 17.97
CA VAL A 229 14.50 2.00 18.70
C VAL A 229 14.06 3.37 18.17
N VAL A 230 12.76 3.67 18.23
CA VAL A 230 12.17 4.92 17.69
C VAL A 230 11.35 5.69 18.71
N ARG A 231 10.99 6.93 18.39
CA ARG A 231 9.91 7.64 19.12
C ARG A 231 8.57 7.35 18.42
N GLN A 232 7.46 7.45 19.15
CA GLN A 232 6.12 7.06 18.68
C GLN A 232 5.72 7.63 17.29
N VAL A 233 6.26 8.80 16.94
CA VAL A 233 5.98 9.52 15.68
C VAL A 233 7.25 9.85 14.89
N ASP A 234 8.44 9.40 15.33
CA ASP A 234 9.72 9.70 14.65
C ASP A 234 10.55 8.44 14.43
N TRP A 235 10.67 8.07 13.15
CA TRP A 235 11.26 6.82 12.68
C TRP A 235 12.68 6.98 12.13
N ARG A 236 13.35 8.11 12.37
CA ARG A 236 14.73 8.31 11.89
C ARG A 236 15.74 7.62 12.80
N SER A 237 16.78 7.02 12.24
CA SER A 237 17.86 6.37 13.03
C SER A 237 18.50 7.32 14.04
N ARG A 238 18.60 8.62 13.73
CA ARG A 238 19.16 9.61 14.67
C ARG A 238 18.37 9.76 15.98
N VAL A 239 17.08 9.41 16.01
CA VAL A 239 16.28 9.51 17.24
C VAL A 239 16.33 8.27 18.12
N SER A 240 17.11 7.26 17.71
CA SER A 240 17.39 6.07 18.52
C SER A 240 18.51 6.29 19.53
N VAL A 241 19.17 7.44 19.49
CA VAL A 241 20.25 7.81 20.40
C VAL A 241 19.64 8.60 21.55
N SER A 242 19.94 8.19 22.80
CA SER A 242 19.56 8.96 23.97
C SER A 242 20.23 10.34 23.93
N ASP A 243 19.49 11.38 24.33
CA ASP A 243 20.04 12.74 24.49
C ASP A 243 20.48 13.01 25.93
N GLY A 244 20.49 11.99 26.79
CA GLY A 244 20.83 12.09 28.21
C GLY A 244 19.68 12.59 29.10
N THR A 245 18.52 12.96 28.53
CA THR A 245 17.36 13.36 29.31
C THR A 245 16.78 12.15 30.06
N PRO A 246 16.49 12.26 31.37
CA PRO A 246 15.82 11.19 32.11
C PRO A 246 14.45 10.85 31.53
N ASN A 247 14.04 9.58 31.63
CA ASN A 247 12.71 9.07 31.26
C ASN A 247 12.33 9.18 29.76
N GLN A 248 13.30 9.16 28.85
CA GLN A 248 12.99 9.04 27.42
C GLN A 248 12.27 7.71 27.14
N VAL A 249 11.14 7.80 26.43
CA VAL A 249 10.37 6.64 25.97
C VAL A 249 10.69 6.39 24.51
N VAL A 250 11.14 5.18 24.23
CA VAL A 250 11.41 4.69 22.88
C VAL A 250 10.65 3.38 22.67
N PHE A 251 10.34 3.09 21.41
CA PHE A 251 9.54 1.95 20.98
C PHE A 251 10.44 1.04 20.16
N VAL A 252 10.36 -0.25 20.45
CA VAL A 252 11.06 -1.27 19.67
C VAL A 252 10.23 -1.60 18.43
N ARG A 253 10.91 -1.61 17.30
CA ARG A 253 10.38 -1.97 15.99
C ARG A 253 10.33 -3.50 15.86
N TYR A 254 9.25 -4.17 16.27
CA TYR A 254 9.05 -5.59 15.93
C TYR A 254 7.55 -5.96 15.78
N PRO A 255 7.22 -6.97 14.94
CA PRO A 255 5.99 -7.77 15.07
C PRO A 255 5.92 -8.42 16.46
N PRO A 256 4.82 -9.10 16.87
CA PRO A 256 4.82 -9.71 18.19
C PRO A 256 5.89 -10.81 18.22
N VAL A 257 6.97 -10.54 18.93
CA VAL A 257 7.90 -11.55 19.42
C VAL A 257 7.18 -12.32 20.52
N VAL A 258 7.50 -13.61 20.66
CA VAL A 258 7.02 -14.37 21.82
C VAL A 258 7.49 -13.62 23.06
N PRO A 259 6.59 -13.26 24.00
CA PRO A 259 7.00 -12.52 25.20
C PRO A 259 8.22 -13.15 25.87
N GLY A 260 9.26 -12.35 26.14
CA GLY A 260 10.51 -12.82 26.74
C GLY A 260 11.54 -13.38 25.74
N THR A 261 11.30 -13.26 24.43
CA THR A 261 12.28 -13.64 23.39
C THR A 261 13.05 -12.46 22.80
N GLU A 262 12.66 -11.24 23.16
CA GLU A 262 13.34 -10.01 22.78
C GLU A 262 14.72 -9.89 23.46
N ARG A 263 15.73 -9.47 22.69
CA ARG A 263 17.03 -9.02 23.19
C ARG A 263 17.18 -7.53 22.91
N ILE A 264 17.58 -6.76 23.92
CA ILE A 264 17.86 -5.33 23.77
C ILE A 264 19.32 -5.11 24.11
N ASP A 265 20.10 -4.56 23.19
CA ASP A 265 21.49 -4.17 23.45
C ASP A 265 21.63 -2.65 23.56
N VAL A 266 22.34 -2.18 24.58
CA VAL A 266 22.74 -0.78 24.71
C VAL A 266 24.26 -0.71 24.79
N ALA A 267 24.89 -0.12 23.77
CA ALA A 267 26.36 0.00 23.67
C ALA A 267 27.11 -1.34 23.80
N GLY A 268 26.54 -2.42 23.26
CA GLY A 268 27.12 -3.77 23.31
C GLY A 268 26.86 -4.53 24.61
N LEU A 269 26.04 -3.99 25.51
CA LEU A 269 25.54 -4.68 26.69
C LEU A 269 24.10 -5.13 26.48
N GLU A 270 23.87 -6.45 26.54
CA GLU A 270 22.53 -7.03 26.52
C GLU A 270 21.81 -6.69 27.83
N ILE A 271 20.62 -6.08 27.71
CA ILE A 271 19.70 -5.79 28.79
C ILE A 271 18.78 -6.98 28.95
N ASP A 272 18.68 -7.48 30.19
CA ASP A 272 17.69 -8.48 30.57
C ASP A 272 16.27 -7.87 30.46
N THR A 273 15.60 -8.18 29.36
CA THR A 273 14.24 -7.75 29.04
C THR A 273 13.18 -8.48 29.85
N SER A 274 13.54 -9.59 30.49
CA SER A 274 12.64 -10.33 31.35
C SER A 274 12.36 -9.59 32.65
N TYR A 275 13.19 -8.62 33.05
CA TYR A 275 13.02 -7.81 34.25
C TYR A 275 12.45 -6.43 33.96
N ASN A 276 11.33 -6.08 34.59
CA ASN A 276 10.74 -4.75 34.54
C ASN A 276 11.20 -3.90 35.74
N PRO A 277 12.15 -2.96 35.57
CA PRO A 277 12.69 -2.16 36.67
C PRO A 277 11.68 -1.17 37.26
N ARG A 278 10.60 -0.86 36.53
CA ARG A 278 9.53 0.03 37.02
C ARG A 278 8.61 -0.68 38.00
N THR A 279 8.46 -2.01 37.87
CA THR A 279 7.57 -2.82 38.71
C THR A 279 8.32 -3.74 39.66
N GLY A 280 9.63 -3.93 39.46
CA GLY A 280 10.47 -4.86 40.24
C GLY A 280 10.13 -6.33 40.00
N LYS A 281 9.52 -6.66 38.86
CA LYS A 281 9.00 -8.01 38.56
C LYS A 281 9.58 -8.54 37.26
N TYR A 282 9.70 -9.86 37.20
CA TYR A 282 9.98 -10.55 35.95
C TYR A 282 8.69 -10.79 35.15
N ASN A 283 8.78 -10.72 33.82
CA ASN A 283 7.70 -11.07 32.91
C ASN A 283 7.44 -12.58 33.07
N SER A 284 6.24 -12.95 33.51
CA SER A 284 5.82 -14.35 33.62
C SER A 284 5.46 -14.88 32.24
N ASN A 285 6.08 -16.00 31.84
CA ASN A 285 5.72 -16.78 30.63
C ASN A 285 4.24 -17.19 30.62
#